data_AF-A0A537EG97-F1
#
_entry.id   AF-A0A537EG97-F1
#
_cell.length_a   1.000
_cell.length_b   1.000
_cell.length_c   1.000
_cell.angle_alpha   90.00
_cell.angle_beta   90.00
_cell.angle_gamma   90.00
#
_symmetry.space_group_name_H-M   'P 1'
#
loop_
_entity.id
_entity.type
_entity.pdbx_description
1 polymer ?
#
loop_
_entity_poly.entity_id
_entity_poly.type
_entity_poly.pdbx_seq_one_letter_code
_entity_poly.pdbx_strand_id
1 'polypeptide(L)'
;MSGTPTDPTDLLEIGRGIFALVLFSLSLYAWSRRRQPALIIVAAAFLLFFMKTLVDYVLPSTTEGIVRVGIDFAALALFFVAIVVRPRKDLGKGPL
;
A
#
# COMPACT_ATOMS: atom_id res chain seq x y z
N MET A 1 -33.88 5.22 -2.31
CA MET A 1 -32.49 5.52 -1.92
C MET A 1 -32.18 4.77 -0.63
N SER A 2 -31.63 3.56 -0.74
CA SER A 2 -31.02 2.79 0.35
C SER A 2 -30.38 1.54 -0.28
N GLY A 3 -29.28 1.75 -1.01
CA GLY A 3 -28.46 0.64 -1.52
C GLY A 3 -27.60 0.13 -0.38
N THR A 4 -28.02 -0.94 0.28
CA THR A 4 -27.09 -1.75 1.05
C THR A 4 -26.01 -2.25 0.10
N PRO A 5 -24.70 -2.09 0.41
CA PRO A 5 -23.64 -2.69 -0.40
C PRO A 5 -23.66 -4.20 -0.15
N THR A 6 -24.60 -4.90 -0.77
CA THR A 6 -24.71 -6.36 -0.73
C THR A 6 -23.95 -7.02 -1.87
N ASP A 7 -23.39 -6.23 -2.80
CA ASP A 7 -22.55 -6.75 -3.86
C ASP A 7 -21.16 -7.06 -3.27
N PRO A 8 -20.69 -8.33 -3.31
CA PRO A 8 -19.39 -8.70 -2.75
C PRO A 8 -18.24 -7.92 -3.38
N THR A 9 -18.39 -7.45 -4.62
CA THR A 9 -17.41 -6.63 -5.35
C THR A 9 -17.21 -5.27 -4.67
N ASP A 10 -18.29 -4.56 -4.35
CA ASP A 10 -18.23 -3.26 -3.67
C ASP A 10 -17.60 -3.38 -2.28
N LEU A 11 -17.93 -4.48 -1.58
CA LEU A 11 -17.35 -4.79 -0.28
C LEU A 11 -15.82 -5.04 -0.36
N LEU A 12 -15.37 -5.71 -1.42
CA LEU A 12 -13.96 -5.97 -1.71
C LEU A 12 -13.22 -4.69 -2.08
N GLU A 13 -13.84 -3.77 -2.83
CA GLU A 13 -13.24 -2.48 -3.19
C GLU A 13 -13.01 -1.60 -1.96
N ILE A 14 -14.03 -1.49 -1.09
CA ILE A 14 -13.91 -0.78 0.19
C ILE A 14 -12.88 -1.48 1.10
N GLY A 15 -12.94 -2.81 1.17
CA GLY A 15 -12.01 -3.63 1.95
C GLY A 15 -10.57 -3.46 1.51
N ARG A 16 -10.30 -3.37 0.20
CA ARG A 16 -8.97 -3.09 -0.36
C ARG A 16 -8.43 -1.74 0.10
N GLY A 17 -9.26 -0.71 0.11
CA GLY A 17 -8.86 0.63 0.56
C GLY A 17 -8.51 0.65 2.05
N ILE A 18 -9.39 0.08 2.89
CA ILE A 18 -9.14 -0.05 4.33
C ILE A 18 -7.87 -0.86 4.60
N PHE A 19 -7.69 -1.97 3.88
CA PHE A 19 -6.52 -2.83 4.02
C PHE A 19 -5.21 -2.10 3.67
N ALA A 20 -5.21 -1.34 2.56
CA ALA A 20 -4.06 -0.51 2.18
C ALA A 20 -3.72 0.54 3.25
N LEU A 21 -4.73 1.16 3.87
CA LEU A 21 -4.54 2.13 4.93
C LEU A 21 -3.95 1.50 6.21
N VAL A 22 -4.41 0.30 6.57
CA VAL A 22 -3.87 -0.47 7.70
C VAL A 22 -2.41 -0.81 7.45
N LEU A 23 -2.07 -1.33 6.25
CA LEU A 23 -0.69 -1.68 5.90
C LEU A 23 0.22 -0.45 5.83
N PHE A 24 -0.28 0.68 5.32
CA PHE A 24 0.41 1.96 5.35
C PHE A 24 0.74 2.37 6.79
N SER A 25 -0.25 2.33 7.68
CA SER A 25 -0.11 2.69 9.09
C SER A 25 0.88 1.78 9.81
N LEU A 26 0.82 0.46 9.56
CA LEU A 26 1.76 -0.51 10.11
C LEU A 26 3.19 -0.28 9.59
N SER A 27 3.35 0.07 8.31
CA SER A 27 4.64 0.36 7.70
C SER A 27 5.27 1.62 8.31
N LEU A 28 4.47 2.68 8.51
CA LEU A 28 4.90 3.89 9.21
C LEU A 28 5.23 3.63 10.69
N TYR A 29 4.42 2.83 11.38
CA TYR A 29 4.69 2.46 12.77
C TYR A 29 6.00 1.67 12.90
N ALA A 30 6.22 0.68 12.03
CA ALA A 30 7.45 -0.08 11.99
C ALA A 30 8.65 0.81 11.64
N TRP A 31 8.49 1.76 10.73
CA TRP A 31 9.51 2.75 10.42
C TRP A 31 9.83 3.63 11.63
N SER A 32 8.83 4.16 12.32
CA SER A 32 9.01 4.97 13.52
C SER A 32 9.87 4.25 14.56
N ARG A 33 9.66 2.93 14.71
CA ARG A 33 10.40 2.10 15.68
C ARG A 33 11.78 1.62 15.22
N ARG A 34 11.97 1.30 13.93
CA ARG A 34 13.23 0.69 13.41
C ARG A 34 14.07 1.62 12.54
N ARG A 35 13.53 2.78 12.13
CA ARG A 35 14.10 3.76 11.19
C ARG A 35 14.75 3.15 9.94
N GLN A 36 14.21 2.03 9.44
CA GLN A 36 14.71 1.39 8.23
C GLN A 36 14.16 2.11 7.00
N PRO A 37 15.01 2.59 6.06
CA PRO A 37 14.55 3.36 4.90
C PRO A 37 13.57 2.56 4.03
N ALA A 38 13.76 1.24 3.93
CA ALA A 38 12.85 0.34 3.24
C ALA A 38 11.39 0.47 3.70
N LEU A 39 11.13 0.70 4.99
CA LEU A 39 9.77 0.78 5.53
C LEU A 39 9.02 2.05 5.09
N ILE A 40 9.73 3.16 4.86
CA ILE A 40 9.13 4.36 4.26
C ILE A 40 8.72 4.07 2.81
N ILE A 41 9.57 3.36 2.06
CA ILE A 41 9.32 3.04 0.66
C ILE A 41 8.09 2.11 0.55
N VAL A 42 7.98 1.12 1.44
CA VAL A 42 6.77 0.28 1.57
C VAL A 42 5.55 1.12 1.92
N ALA A 43 5.66 2.05 2.87
CA ALA A 43 4.56 2.95 3.21
C ALA A 43 4.13 3.78 1.99
N ALA A 44 5.07 4.36 1.24
CA ALA A 44 4.76 5.10 0.02
C ALA A 44 4.03 4.24 -1.02
N ALA A 45 4.40 2.96 -1.17
CA ALA A 45 3.71 2.02 -2.06
C ALA A 45 2.25 1.78 -1.63
N PHE A 46 2.01 1.54 -0.33
CA PHE A 46 0.66 1.37 0.20
C PHE A 46 -0.18 2.64 0.12
N LEU A 47 0.45 3.82 0.29
CA LEU A 47 -0.23 5.10 0.13
C LEU A 47 -0.67 5.33 -1.33
N LEU A 48 0.20 5.01 -2.30
CA LEU A 48 -0.15 5.03 -3.73
C LEU A 48 -1.33 4.13 -4.04
N PHE A 49 -1.34 2.92 -3.47
CA PHE A 49 -2.42 1.96 -3.65
C PHE A 49 -3.74 2.43 -3.01
N PHE A 50 -3.65 3.08 -1.84
CA PHE A 50 -4.79 3.71 -1.18
C PHE A 50 -5.35 4.87 -2.01
N MET A 51 -4.49 5.75 -2.52
CA MET A 51 -4.90 6.86 -3.38
C MET A 51 -5.57 6.37 -4.66
N LYS A 52 -5.05 5.31 -5.30
CA LYS A 52 -5.73 4.66 -6.43
C LYS A 52 -7.13 4.21 -6.04
N THR A 53 -7.26 3.48 -4.92
CA THR A 53 -8.54 2.95 -4.47
C THR A 53 -9.54 4.08 -4.15
N LEU A 54 -9.06 5.19 -3.59
CA LEU A 54 -9.88 6.35 -3.29
C LEU A 54 -10.32 7.10 -4.56
N VAL A 55 -9.43 7.22 -5.54
CA VAL A 55 -9.76 7.77 -6.87
C VAL A 55 -10.77 6.88 -7.60
N ASP A 56 -10.60 5.57 -7.52
CA ASP A 56 -11.50 4.59 -8.14
C ASP A 56 -12.91 4.67 -7.52
N TYR A 57 -13.00 4.92 -6.20
CA TYR A 57 -14.26 5.08 -5.48
C TYR A 57 -14.94 6.45 -5.74
N VAL A 58 -14.18 7.55 -5.77
CA VAL A 58 -14.73 8.91 -5.91
C VAL A 58 -15.00 9.30 -7.38
N LEU A 59 -14.17 8.83 -8.31
CA LEU A 59 -14.22 9.15 -9.74
C LEU A 59 -14.11 7.88 -10.61
N PRO A 60 -15.13 7.01 -10.58
CA PRO A 60 -15.08 5.73 -11.30
C PRO A 60 -14.91 5.88 -12.82
N SER A 61 -15.33 7.01 -13.42
CA SER A 61 -15.39 7.21 -14.88
C SER A 61 -14.31 8.13 -15.48
N THR A 62 -13.51 8.84 -14.68
CA THR A 62 -12.61 9.91 -15.17
C THR A 62 -11.14 9.49 -15.23
N THR A 63 -10.76 8.41 -14.55
CA THR A 63 -9.37 8.00 -14.46
C THR A 63 -9.04 7.04 -15.60
N GLU A 64 -8.34 7.54 -16.62
CA GLU A 64 -7.86 6.76 -17.76
C GLU A 64 -7.14 5.49 -17.29
N GLY A 65 -7.41 4.34 -17.94
CA GLY A 65 -6.83 3.05 -17.56
C GLY A 65 -5.30 3.06 -17.46
N ILE A 66 -4.64 3.96 -18.18
CA ILE A 66 -3.18 4.18 -18.14
C ILE A 66 -2.72 4.63 -16.74
N VAL A 67 -3.45 5.52 -16.07
CA VAL A 67 -3.11 6.02 -14.73
C VAL A 67 -3.22 4.89 -13.69
N ARG A 68 -4.29 4.09 -13.78
CA ARG A 68 -4.50 2.93 -12.88
C ARG A 68 -3.39 1.90 -13.02
N VAL A 69 -3.00 1.58 -14.26
CA VAL A 69 -1.88 0.67 -14.56
C VAL A 69 -0.55 1.27 -14.11
N GLY A 70 -0.35 2.58 -14.31
CA GLY A 70 0.83 3.31 -13.86
C GLY A 70 1.02 3.25 -12.35
N ILE A 71 -0.06 3.40 -11.56
CA ILE A 71 0.00 3.30 -10.10
C ILE A 71 0.35 1.87 -9.65
N ASP A 72 -0.22 0.84 -10.29
CA ASP A 72 0.13 -0.55 -9.96
C ASP A 72 1.61 -0.83 -10.24
N PHE A 73 2.11 -0.34 -11.39
CA PHE A 73 3.52 -0.49 -11.77
C PHE A 73 4.45 0.27 -10.81
N ALA A 74 4.09 1.49 -10.42
CA ALA A 74 4.83 2.28 -9.45
C ALA A 74 4.84 1.62 -8.06
N ALA A 75 3.70 1.08 -7.62
CA ALA A 75 3.61 0.35 -6.36
C ALA A 75 4.51 -0.90 -6.37
N LEU A 76 4.47 -1.69 -7.44
CA LEU A 76 5.35 -2.86 -7.61
C LEU A 76 6.83 -2.46 -7.61
N ALA A 77 7.20 -1.40 -8.32
CA ALA A 77 8.56 -0.88 -8.32
C ALA A 77 9.00 -0.44 -6.91
N LEU A 78 8.14 0.26 -6.16
CA LEU A 78 8.43 0.67 -4.79
C LEU A 78 8.58 -0.53 -3.85
N PHE A 79 7.72 -1.55 -3.95
CA PHE A 79 7.89 -2.78 -3.19
C PHE A 79 9.22 -3.47 -3.51
N PHE A 80 9.57 -3.55 -4.79
CA PHE A 80 10.85 -4.11 -5.21
C PHE A 80 12.04 -3.33 -4.65
N VAL A 81 12.03 -2.00 -4.78
CA VAL A 81 13.06 -1.13 -4.22
C VAL A 81 13.15 -1.29 -2.70
N ALA A 82 12.03 -1.39 -2.00
CA ALA A 82 12.03 -1.63 -0.56
C ALA A 82 12.68 -2.96 -0.18
N ILE A 83 12.45 -4.02 -0.96
CA ILE A 83 13.09 -5.32 -0.76
C ILE A 83 14.61 -5.22 -0.99
N VAL A 84 15.03 -4.56 -2.07
CA VAL A 84 16.44 -4.42 -2.46
C VAL A 84 17.22 -3.53 -1.47
N VAL A 85 16.62 -2.41 -1.06
CA VAL A 85 17.25 -1.41 -0.18
C VAL A 85 17.24 -1.86 1.28
N ARG A 86 16.46 -2.90 1.64
CA ARG A 86 16.42 -3.43 3.01
C ARG A 86 17.85 -3.80 3.43
N PRO A 87 18.46 -3.05 4.37
CA PRO A 87 19.77 -3.40 4.87
C PRO A 87 19.65 -4.79 5.50
N ARG A 88 20.53 -5.72 5.13
CA ARG A 88 20.74 -6.94 5.91
C ARG A 88 21.23 -6.51 7.28
N LYS A 89 20.30 -6.20 8.19
CA LYS A 89 20.64 -5.94 9.58
C LYS A 89 21.04 -7.27 10.19
N ASP A 90 22.34 -7.46 10.24
CA ASP A 90 23.13 -8.40 11.02
C ASP A 90 22.30 -9.37 11.87
N LEU A 91 22.13 -10.58 11.35
CA LEU A 91 21.80 -11.80 12.09
C LEU A 91 22.98 -12.25 13.01
N GLY A 92 23.77 -11.29 13.50
CA GLY A 92 24.98 -11.51 14.27
C GLY A 92 24.84 -10.96 15.68
N LYS A 93 24.12 -11.69 16.53
CA LYS A 93 24.35 -11.82 17.98
C LYS A 93 23.39 -12.87 18.51
N GLY A 94 23.78 -14.14 18.31
CA GLY A 94 23.36 -15.19 19.24
C GLY A 94 23.95 -14.87 20.63
N PRO A 95 23.26 -15.22 21.73
CA PRO A 95 23.89 -15.17 23.03
C PRO A 95 24.97 -16.26 23.08
N LEU A 96 26.24 -15.84 23.15
CA LEU A 96 27.31 -16.63 23.72
C LEU A 96 27.28 -16.43 25.23
#